data_AF-A0A7X7RGS7-F1
#
_entry.id   AF-A0A7X7RGS7-F1
#
_cell.length_a   1.000
_cell.length_b   1.000
_cell.length_c   1.000
_cell.angle_alpha   90.00
_cell.angle_beta   90.00
_cell.angle_gamma   90.00
#
_symmetry.space_group_name_H-M   'P 1'
#
loop_
_entity.id
_entity.type
_entity.pdbx_description
1 polymer ?
#
loop_
_entity_poly.entity_id
_entity_poly.type
_entity_poly.pdbx_seq_one_letter_code
_entity_poly.pdbx_strand_id
1 'polypeptide(L)'
;MHERNVFDPNDFQGSDSERIAQALAAAAPRHGTVRITRRDAADGRAVWLIDEAILLPGNLTLIIDNCTIQLSDRARDNFIRSANCGIGIADVEPIENLHILGVGNAVLLGAEHPRATGDAVKTLGVRSYGTDAGKPGERQTGDWRNMGILLARVHNFTIENLLIKEAHCWAVSLEKCTRGVIRNLAFHATQTRLIDGVPQTILNQDGLDLRAGCRDILIDTLTGVTGDDLLALTGICLRDSPAGTLDHGVSGGRFRDPANDIQNIIIRNVIGYSAAGHHIVRFLNTAGLGMRNIVLDGLIDTSPETVTDHAAIRIGDTQPAWGGVTPLGDTSGFQIRNVFSKARSAILVGGSLCDSVIDGVFNANPEGVALNLVSGAEYFQQVDVAHVRDVARKPGAAEVAHTKA
;
A
#
# COMPACT_ATOMS: atom_id res chain seq x y z
N MET A 1 28.82 6.28 25.07
CA MET A 1 28.33 7.66 24.82
C MET A 1 26.92 7.51 24.26
N HIS A 2 25.88 7.84 25.02
CA HIS A 2 24.57 8.02 24.39
C HIS A 2 24.70 9.19 23.42
N GLU A 3 24.33 8.97 22.16
CA GLU A 3 24.16 10.06 21.21
C GLU A 3 23.16 11.04 21.81
N ARG A 4 23.60 12.28 22.03
CA ARG A 4 22.77 13.34 22.57
C ARG A 4 21.59 13.52 21.60
N ASN A 5 20.39 13.10 21.99
CA ASN A 5 19.11 13.12 21.24
C ASN A 5 18.61 11.79 20.66
N VAL A 6 19.16 10.65 21.06
CA VAL A 6 18.55 9.33 20.77
C VAL A 6 17.85 8.80 22.03
N PHE A 7 16.59 8.41 21.89
CA PHE A 7 15.75 7.89 22.96
C PHE A 7 15.32 6.46 22.64
N ASP A 8 15.57 5.54 23.56
CA ASP A 8 15.16 4.14 23.45
C ASP A 8 13.95 3.91 24.37
N PRO A 9 12.83 3.34 23.88
CA PRO A 9 11.69 2.97 24.73
C PRO A 9 12.06 2.03 25.89
N ASN A 10 13.19 1.31 25.80
CA ASN A 10 13.66 0.49 26.91
C ASN A 10 13.97 1.29 28.17
N ASP A 11 14.31 2.58 28.05
CA ASP A 11 14.62 3.48 29.18
C ASP A 11 13.37 3.94 29.95
N PHE A 12 12.18 3.60 29.47
CA PHE A 12 10.89 4.05 30.02
C PHE A 12 10.12 2.90 30.66
N GLN A 13 9.12 3.24 31.48
CA GLN A 13 8.29 2.30 32.23
C GLN A 13 6.85 2.26 31.70
N GLY A 14 6.14 1.17 31.95
CA GLY A 14 4.76 0.97 31.53
C GLY A 14 4.62 -0.14 30.49
N SER A 15 3.46 -0.19 29.84
CA SER A 15 3.20 -0.99 28.64
C SER A 15 4.12 -0.58 27.49
N ASP A 16 4.23 -1.44 26.47
CA ASP A 16 5.09 -1.16 25.31
C ASP A 16 4.65 0.11 24.56
N SER A 17 3.33 0.34 24.41
CA SER A 17 2.78 1.60 23.87
C SER A 17 3.18 2.81 24.71
N GLU A 18 3.02 2.74 26.04
CA GLU A 18 3.37 3.84 26.95
C GLU A 18 4.87 4.16 26.91
N ARG A 19 5.72 3.14 26.84
CA ARG A 19 7.19 3.28 26.74
C ARG A 19 7.58 4.00 25.46
N ILE A 20 7.01 3.60 24.33
CA ILE A 20 7.27 4.23 23.02
C ILE A 20 6.74 5.66 23.01
N ALA A 21 5.53 5.91 23.54
CA ALA A 21 4.95 7.25 23.64
C ALA A 21 5.82 8.19 24.49
N GLN A 22 6.36 7.70 25.62
CA GLN A 22 7.28 8.50 26.45
C GLN A 22 8.60 8.80 25.74
N ALA A 23 9.16 7.84 25.00
CA ALA A 23 10.37 8.07 24.19
C ALA A 23 10.11 9.15 23.12
N LEU A 24 8.97 9.10 22.44
CA LEU A 24 8.56 10.11 21.46
C LEU A 24 8.37 11.49 22.10
N ALA A 25 7.70 11.57 23.25
CA ALA A 25 7.51 12.81 23.99
C ALA A 25 8.85 13.42 24.44
N ALA A 26 9.84 12.59 24.76
CA ALA A 26 11.20 13.05 25.08
C ALA A 26 11.98 13.50 23.83
N ALA A 27 11.79 12.85 22.69
CA ALA A 27 12.49 13.16 21.43
C ALA A 27 11.94 14.41 20.73
N ALA A 28 10.61 14.60 20.72
CA ALA A 28 9.95 15.61 19.89
C ALA A 28 10.44 17.05 20.14
N PRO A 29 10.60 17.56 21.38
CA PRO A 29 11.08 18.93 21.63
C PRO A 29 12.52 19.18 21.17
N ARG A 30 13.26 18.12 20.83
CA ARG A 30 14.67 18.16 20.43
C ARG A 30 14.88 17.85 18.96
N HIS A 31 13.79 17.64 18.21
CA HIS A 31 13.80 17.09 16.86
C HIS A 31 14.68 15.81 16.79
N GLY A 32 14.54 14.98 17.83
CA GLY A 32 15.42 13.87 18.11
C GLY A 32 15.08 12.61 17.34
N THR A 33 15.77 11.53 17.71
CA THR A 33 15.54 10.19 17.18
C THR A 33 14.96 9.31 18.27
N VAL A 34 13.93 8.54 17.94
CA VAL A 34 13.50 7.39 18.74
C VAL A 34 14.07 6.15 18.08
N ARG A 35 14.88 5.38 18.79
CA ARG A 35 15.46 4.12 18.30
C ARG A 35 14.88 2.98 19.13
N ILE A 36 13.93 2.26 18.54
CA ILE A 36 13.30 1.10 19.14
C ILE A 36 14.21 -0.10 18.90
N THR A 37 15.01 -0.45 19.90
CA THR A 37 15.86 -1.64 19.85
C THR A 37 15.09 -2.89 20.26
N ARG A 38 15.76 -4.05 20.34
CA ARG A 38 15.15 -5.27 20.87
C ARG A 38 14.54 -4.99 22.25
N ARG A 39 13.31 -5.46 22.46
CA ARG A 39 12.61 -5.31 23.73
C ARG A 39 13.39 -5.97 24.86
N ASP A 40 13.68 -5.20 25.90
CA ASP A 40 14.28 -5.65 27.15
C ASP A 40 13.23 -5.57 28.25
N ALA A 41 12.67 -6.72 28.62
CA ALA A 41 11.69 -6.85 29.69
C ALA A 41 11.71 -8.24 30.31
N ALA A 42 11.30 -8.32 31.58
CA ALA A 42 11.39 -9.52 32.41
C ALA A 42 10.47 -10.69 31.98
N ASP A 43 9.44 -10.41 31.18
CA ASP A 43 8.49 -11.44 30.71
C ASP A 43 9.04 -12.34 29.59
N GLY A 44 10.25 -12.06 29.10
CA GLY A 44 10.94 -12.84 28.06
C GLY A 44 10.39 -12.68 26.64
N ARG A 45 9.39 -11.82 26.41
CA ARG A 45 8.85 -11.57 25.07
C ARG A 45 9.78 -10.67 24.25
N ALA A 46 10.16 -11.15 23.07
CA ALA A 46 11.07 -10.46 22.14
C ALA A 46 10.38 -9.41 21.22
N VAL A 47 9.06 -9.30 21.28
CA VAL A 47 8.21 -8.41 20.49
C VAL A 47 7.72 -7.23 21.32
N TRP A 48 7.73 -6.03 20.73
CA TRP A 48 6.98 -4.87 21.22
C TRP A 48 5.52 -5.00 20.82
N LEU A 49 4.62 -5.17 21.80
CA LEU A 49 3.19 -5.34 21.55
C LEU A 49 2.45 -4.03 21.79
N ILE A 50 2.00 -3.38 20.73
CA ILE A 50 1.33 -2.07 20.80
C ILE A 50 -0.19 -2.20 20.71
N ASP A 51 -0.90 -1.44 21.54
CA ASP A 51 -2.37 -1.37 21.56
C ASP A 51 -2.92 -0.20 20.72
N GLU A 52 -2.05 0.74 20.36
CA GLU A 52 -2.36 2.00 19.67
C GLU A 52 -1.22 2.40 18.74
N ALA A 53 -1.54 3.26 17.76
CA ALA A 53 -0.56 3.68 16.77
C ALA A 53 0.60 4.48 17.39
N ILE A 54 1.80 4.23 16.87
CA ILE A 54 2.95 5.09 17.12
C ILE A 54 2.73 6.43 16.40
N LEU A 55 2.39 7.48 17.15
CA LEU A 55 2.10 8.81 16.61
C LEU A 55 3.39 9.61 16.40
N LEU A 56 3.75 9.85 15.14
CA LEU A 56 4.98 10.55 14.76
C LEU A 56 4.70 12.03 14.45
N PRO A 57 5.27 12.98 15.22
CA PRO A 57 5.25 14.39 14.84
C PRO A 57 6.22 14.67 13.68
N GLY A 58 6.16 15.88 13.12
CA GLY A 58 7.20 16.36 12.20
C GLY A 58 8.55 16.55 12.89
N ASN A 59 9.62 16.65 12.09
CA ASN A 59 11.01 16.80 12.54
C ASN A 59 11.46 15.69 13.49
N LEU A 60 11.12 14.44 13.17
CA LEU A 60 11.47 13.28 13.99
C LEU A 60 11.89 12.08 13.12
N THR A 61 12.88 11.34 13.61
CA THR A 61 13.29 10.05 13.03
C THR A 61 12.92 8.91 13.98
N LEU A 62 12.14 7.96 13.49
CA LEU A 62 11.89 6.68 14.12
C LEU A 62 12.80 5.62 13.49
N ILE A 63 13.61 4.96 14.30
CA ILE A 63 14.44 3.82 13.89
C ILE A 63 13.90 2.55 14.56
N ILE A 64 13.58 1.54 13.76
CA ILE A 64 13.24 0.20 14.22
C ILE A 64 14.50 -0.66 14.04
N ASP A 65 15.13 -1.05 15.14
CA ASP A 65 16.45 -1.66 15.13
C ASP A 65 16.42 -3.11 15.61
N ASN A 66 16.52 -4.02 14.63
CA ASN A 66 16.62 -5.46 14.82
C ASN A 66 15.56 -6.04 15.78
N CYS A 67 14.34 -5.53 15.65
CA CYS A 67 13.21 -5.88 16.49
C CYS A 67 11.91 -5.97 15.69
N THR A 68 10.90 -6.55 16.34
CA THR A 68 9.54 -6.67 15.80
C THR A 68 8.59 -5.84 16.64
N ILE A 69 7.80 -5.00 15.98
CA ILE A 69 6.65 -4.30 16.57
C ILE A 69 5.40 -5.00 16.05
N GLN A 70 4.55 -5.46 16.96
CA GLN A 70 3.33 -6.19 16.65
C GLN A 70 2.11 -5.47 17.21
N LEU A 71 1.04 -5.39 16.42
CA LEU A 71 -0.26 -4.95 16.95
C LEU A 71 -0.82 -6.03 17.89
N SER A 72 -1.36 -5.63 19.03
CA SER A 72 -2.07 -6.55 19.91
C SER A 72 -3.45 -6.92 19.34
N ASP A 73 -4.05 -7.99 19.87
CA ASP A 73 -5.44 -8.37 19.57
C ASP A 73 -6.47 -7.37 20.14
N ARG A 74 -6.03 -6.42 20.97
CA ARG A 74 -6.84 -5.31 21.47
C ARG A 74 -6.78 -4.09 20.56
N ALA A 75 -5.76 -4.02 19.71
CA ALA A 75 -5.53 -2.89 18.83
C ALA A 75 -6.58 -2.83 17.71
N ARG A 76 -7.07 -1.62 17.49
CA ARG A 76 -7.81 -1.24 16.28
C ARG A 76 -7.22 0.08 15.80
N ASP A 77 -5.93 0.00 15.49
CA ASP A 77 -5.11 1.14 15.15
C ASP A 77 -3.96 0.76 14.22
N ASN A 78 -3.31 1.77 13.64
CA ASN A 78 -2.18 1.63 12.74
C ASN A 78 -0.95 1.09 13.49
N PHE A 79 0.07 0.57 12.79
CA PHE A 79 1.41 0.44 13.39
C PHE A 79 1.97 1.83 13.73
N ILE A 80 1.92 2.72 12.74
CA ILE A 80 2.50 4.06 12.79
C ILE A 80 1.54 5.01 12.08
N ARG A 81 1.30 6.19 12.68
CA ARG A 81 0.50 7.26 12.06
C ARG A 81 1.16 8.63 12.23
N SER A 82 1.07 9.49 11.23
CA SER A 82 1.48 10.89 11.40
C SER A 82 0.58 11.61 12.42
N ALA A 83 1.17 12.30 13.39
CA ALA A 83 0.45 12.84 14.55
C ALA A 83 -0.53 13.98 14.21
N ASN A 84 -0.45 14.53 12.99
CA ASN A 84 -1.32 15.59 12.49
C ASN A 84 -2.67 15.09 11.97
N CYS A 85 -2.94 13.78 11.99
CA CYS A 85 -4.20 13.22 11.54
C CYS A 85 -4.77 12.19 12.54
N GLY A 86 -6.09 12.05 12.54
CA GLY A 86 -6.78 11.17 13.47
C GLY A 86 -8.25 11.51 13.64
N ILE A 87 -8.95 10.71 14.44
CA ILE A 87 -10.38 10.91 14.72
C ILE A 87 -10.59 12.31 15.32
N GLY A 88 -11.50 13.07 14.74
CA GLY A 88 -11.85 14.42 15.22
C GLY A 88 -10.89 15.53 14.77
N ILE A 89 -9.80 15.21 14.06
CA ILE A 89 -8.93 16.22 13.43
C ILE A 89 -9.56 16.62 12.09
N ALA A 90 -10.42 17.64 12.14
CA ALA A 90 -11.17 18.12 10.98
C ALA A 90 -10.32 18.90 9.97
N ASP A 91 -9.18 19.44 10.40
CA ASP A 91 -8.18 20.06 9.53
C ASP A 91 -6.82 19.41 9.76
N VAL A 92 -6.32 18.71 8.74
CA VAL A 92 -5.03 18.03 8.79
C VAL A 92 -3.99 19.03 8.33
N GLU A 93 -3.34 19.70 9.28
CA GLU A 93 -2.26 20.64 8.97
C GLU A 93 -1.02 19.91 8.48
N PRO A 94 -0.30 20.42 7.47
CA PRO A 94 0.91 19.77 6.98
C PRO A 94 2.01 19.68 8.05
N ILE A 95 2.73 18.56 8.05
CA ILE A 95 3.98 18.40 8.82
C ILE A 95 5.11 18.03 7.89
N GLU A 96 6.35 18.17 8.35
CA GLU A 96 7.53 17.90 7.51
C GLU A 96 8.65 17.17 8.25
N ASN A 97 9.60 16.62 7.49
CA ASN A 97 10.84 16.01 7.99
C ASN A 97 10.58 14.82 8.93
N LEU A 98 9.80 13.85 8.45
CA LEU A 98 9.42 12.64 9.19
C LEU A 98 10.07 11.42 8.53
N HIS A 99 10.84 10.65 9.31
CA HIS A 99 11.60 9.52 8.78
C HIS A 99 11.32 8.25 9.59
N ILE A 100 11.04 7.14 8.90
CA ILE A 100 10.82 5.81 9.46
C ILE A 100 11.84 4.86 8.84
N LEU A 101 12.80 4.40 9.62
CA LEU A 101 13.96 3.66 9.14
C LEU A 101 14.08 2.31 9.84
N GLY A 102 14.29 1.25 9.08
CA GLY A 102 14.67 -0.05 9.60
C GLY A 102 16.19 -0.26 9.61
N VAL A 103 16.69 -0.93 10.65
CA VAL A 103 18.06 -1.42 10.76
C VAL A 103 18.03 -2.91 11.10
N GLY A 104 18.79 -3.72 10.35
CA GLY A 104 18.81 -5.17 10.53
C GLY A 104 17.43 -5.79 10.23
N ASN A 105 16.95 -6.66 11.12
CA ASN A 105 15.64 -7.29 10.97
C ASN A 105 14.53 -6.44 11.61
N ALA A 106 14.12 -5.36 10.92
CA ALA A 106 13.04 -4.47 11.34
C ALA A 106 11.68 -4.96 10.80
N VAL A 107 10.80 -5.40 11.69
CA VAL A 107 9.52 -6.02 11.30
C VAL A 107 8.33 -5.30 11.93
N LEU A 108 7.33 -4.98 11.11
CA LEU A 108 5.99 -4.62 11.54
C LEU A 108 5.06 -5.82 11.31
N LEU A 109 4.35 -6.27 12.33
CA LEU A 109 3.55 -7.49 12.30
C LEU A 109 2.12 -7.24 12.78
N GLY A 110 1.11 -7.60 11.98
CA GLY A 110 -0.27 -7.52 12.42
C GLY A 110 -0.60 -8.43 13.60
N ALA A 111 -1.66 -8.07 14.33
CA ALA A 111 -2.26 -8.88 15.40
C ALA A 111 -2.58 -10.32 15.00
N GLU A 112 -2.67 -11.21 15.99
CA GLU A 112 -3.02 -12.62 15.79
C GLU A 112 -4.52 -12.77 15.51
N HIS A 113 -5.34 -12.04 16.27
CA HIS A 113 -6.80 -11.98 16.16
C HIS A 113 -7.23 -10.52 15.97
N PRO A 114 -7.01 -9.94 14.77
CA PRO A 114 -7.32 -8.53 14.53
C PRO A 114 -8.79 -8.23 14.82
N ARG A 115 -9.01 -7.10 15.48
CA ARG A 115 -10.36 -6.60 15.80
C ARG A 115 -11.16 -6.28 14.56
N ALA A 116 -10.52 -5.65 13.59
CA ALA A 116 -11.09 -5.31 12.30
C ALA A 116 -10.03 -5.40 11.22
N THR A 117 -10.47 -5.66 9.99
CA THR A 117 -9.61 -5.65 8.81
C THR A 117 -10.34 -4.99 7.63
N GLY A 118 -9.58 -4.63 6.60
CA GLY A 118 -10.08 -3.96 5.41
C GLY A 118 -10.44 -2.49 5.63
N ASP A 119 -10.90 -1.84 4.56
CA ASP A 119 -11.30 -0.43 4.56
C ASP A 119 -12.74 -0.20 5.06
N ALA A 120 -13.17 1.06 5.05
CA ALA A 120 -14.49 1.49 5.53
C ALA A 120 -15.69 0.84 4.80
N VAL A 121 -15.48 0.24 3.62
CA VAL A 121 -16.55 -0.42 2.84
C VAL A 121 -16.53 -1.95 2.96
N LYS A 122 -15.65 -2.52 3.79
CA LYS A 122 -15.63 -3.96 4.10
C LYS A 122 -16.39 -4.24 5.38
N THR A 123 -17.52 -4.91 5.26
CA THR A 123 -18.30 -5.42 6.40
C THR A 123 -17.58 -6.60 7.05
N LEU A 124 -17.37 -6.52 8.36
CA LEU A 124 -16.70 -7.54 9.16
C LEU A 124 -17.58 -8.80 9.27
N GLY A 125 -16.96 -9.98 9.20
CA GLY A 125 -17.65 -11.28 9.24
C GLY A 125 -18.44 -11.64 7.97
N VAL A 126 -18.53 -10.72 7.01
CA VAL A 126 -19.20 -10.94 5.71
C VAL A 126 -18.20 -10.88 4.57
N ARG A 127 -17.41 -9.80 4.51
CA ARG A 127 -16.43 -9.57 3.45
C ARG A 127 -14.99 -9.75 3.94
N SER A 128 -14.71 -9.28 5.14
CA SER A 128 -13.38 -9.32 5.75
C SER A 128 -13.49 -9.78 7.20
N TYR A 129 -12.43 -10.36 7.74
CA TYR A 129 -12.37 -10.85 9.12
C TYR A 129 -12.29 -9.71 10.14
N GLY A 130 -12.75 -9.96 11.35
CA GLY A 130 -12.51 -9.09 12.49
C GLY A 130 -13.23 -9.62 13.73
N THR A 131 -12.55 -9.66 14.87
CA THR A 131 -13.18 -10.14 16.12
C THR A 131 -14.28 -9.19 16.63
N ASP A 132 -14.38 -7.96 16.11
CA ASP A 132 -15.48 -7.03 16.39
C ASP A 132 -16.80 -7.39 15.67
N ALA A 133 -16.77 -8.34 14.72
CA ALA A 133 -17.95 -8.74 13.96
C ALA A 133 -19.09 -9.23 14.87
N GLY A 134 -20.29 -8.67 14.67
CA GLY A 134 -21.51 -8.99 15.41
C GLY A 134 -21.56 -8.49 16.86
N LYS A 135 -20.53 -7.81 17.36
CA LYS A 135 -20.49 -7.32 18.75
C LYS A 135 -21.24 -5.99 18.91
N PRO A 136 -22.20 -5.88 19.85
CA PRO A 136 -22.88 -4.62 20.14
C PRO A 136 -21.89 -3.51 20.55
N GLY A 137 -22.09 -2.30 20.02
CA GLY A 137 -21.23 -1.14 20.32
C GLY A 137 -19.95 -1.06 19.48
N GLU A 138 -19.56 -2.13 18.79
CA GLU A 138 -18.39 -2.13 17.92
C GLU A 138 -18.72 -1.73 16.48
N ARG A 139 -17.77 -1.10 15.79
CA ARG A 139 -17.93 -0.75 14.37
C ARG A 139 -17.82 -2.01 13.50
N GLN A 140 -18.84 -2.23 12.69
CA GLN A 140 -19.05 -3.45 11.89
C GLN A 140 -18.44 -3.41 10.48
N THR A 141 -17.65 -2.38 10.19
CA THR A 141 -16.82 -2.27 8.99
C THR A 141 -15.36 -2.11 9.38
N GLY A 142 -14.44 -2.25 8.43
CA GLY A 142 -13.09 -1.73 8.57
C GLY A 142 -13.05 -0.20 8.62
N ASP A 143 -11.86 0.38 8.62
CA ASP A 143 -11.61 1.82 8.47
C ASP A 143 -10.09 2.08 8.33
N TRP A 144 -9.69 3.34 8.18
CA TRP A 144 -8.29 3.72 7.95
C TRP A 144 -7.35 3.39 9.11
N ARG A 145 -7.86 3.11 10.31
CA ARG A 145 -7.04 2.64 11.43
C ARG A 145 -6.46 1.25 11.18
N ASN A 146 -7.04 0.47 10.25
CA ASN A 146 -6.51 -0.86 9.91
C ASN A 146 -5.29 -0.80 8.97
N MET A 147 -4.96 0.38 8.42
CA MET A 147 -3.77 0.54 7.56
C MET A 147 -2.50 0.37 8.40
N GLY A 148 -1.41 -0.13 7.83
CA GLY A 148 -0.17 -0.37 8.59
C GLY A 148 0.54 0.92 8.98
N ILE A 149 1.15 1.59 8.01
CA ILE A 149 1.72 2.94 8.16
C ILE A 149 0.80 3.94 7.46
N LEU A 150 0.29 4.93 8.18
CA LEU A 150 -0.58 5.98 7.63
C LEU A 150 0.06 7.36 7.78
N LEU A 151 0.45 7.98 6.67
CA LEU A 151 0.93 9.36 6.66
C LEU A 151 -0.06 10.25 5.90
N ALA A 152 -0.39 11.39 6.49
CA ALA A 152 -1.32 12.36 5.92
C ALA A 152 -0.67 13.74 5.85
N ARG A 153 -0.61 14.35 4.67
CA ARG A 153 -0.04 15.69 4.42
C ARG A 153 1.36 15.86 5.01
N VAL A 154 2.19 14.85 4.82
CA VAL A 154 3.61 14.88 5.24
C VAL A 154 4.48 15.28 4.06
N HIS A 155 5.35 16.27 4.29
CA HIS A 155 6.32 16.76 3.32
C HIS A 155 7.74 16.34 3.71
N ASN A 156 8.59 16.02 2.73
CA ASN A 156 9.98 15.61 2.98
C ASN A 156 10.09 14.42 3.96
N PHE A 157 9.68 13.24 3.50
CA PHE A 157 9.60 12.04 4.34
C PHE A 157 10.42 10.88 3.80
N THR A 158 10.73 9.93 4.68
CA THR A 158 11.43 8.69 4.31
C THR A 158 10.81 7.47 4.97
N ILE A 159 10.62 6.39 4.21
CA ILE A 159 10.26 5.06 4.74
C ILE A 159 11.21 4.05 4.13
N GLU A 160 12.10 3.45 4.93
CA GLU A 160 13.14 2.57 4.40
C GLU A 160 13.39 1.30 5.22
N ASN A 161 13.72 0.22 4.53
CA ASN A 161 14.27 -1.03 5.08
C ASN A 161 13.35 -1.76 6.09
N LEU A 162 12.05 -1.88 5.77
CA LEU A 162 11.07 -2.55 6.63
C LEU A 162 10.51 -3.81 5.97
N LEU A 163 10.30 -4.85 6.78
CA LEU A 163 9.41 -5.96 6.45
C LEU A 163 8.06 -5.73 7.14
N ILE A 164 6.98 -5.66 6.36
CA ILE A 164 5.61 -5.52 6.87
C ILE A 164 4.85 -6.82 6.60
N LYS A 165 4.34 -7.44 7.67
CA LYS A 165 3.67 -8.74 7.62
C LYS A 165 2.26 -8.64 8.15
N GLU A 166 1.32 -9.27 7.44
CA GLU A 166 -0.05 -9.47 7.89
C GLU A 166 -0.73 -8.18 8.36
N ALA A 167 -0.47 -7.07 7.67
CA ALA A 167 -1.19 -5.82 7.90
C ALA A 167 -2.70 -6.06 7.78
N HIS A 168 -3.48 -5.33 8.59
CA HIS A 168 -4.94 -5.54 8.68
C HIS A 168 -5.71 -4.92 7.51
N CYS A 169 -5.02 -4.17 6.67
CA CYS A 169 -5.48 -3.54 5.43
C CYS A 169 -4.20 -3.17 4.65
N TRP A 170 -4.22 -2.06 3.90
CA TRP A 170 -3.07 -1.52 3.18
C TRP A 170 -1.87 -1.38 4.10
N ALA A 171 -0.72 -1.99 3.74
CA ALA A 171 0.45 -2.01 4.62
C ALA A 171 1.08 -0.62 4.78
N VAL A 172 1.07 0.21 3.74
CA VAL A 172 1.45 1.63 3.79
C VAL A 172 0.44 2.43 2.99
N SER A 173 -0.14 3.47 3.58
CA SER A 173 -1.07 4.39 2.92
C SER A 173 -0.64 5.84 3.13
N LEU A 174 -0.39 6.53 2.02
CA LEU A 174 0.09 7.92 2.02
C LEU A 174 -0.98 8.81 1.38
N GLU A 175 -1.48 9.79 2.13
CA GLU A 175 -2.49 10.73 1.66
C GLU A 175 -1.91 12.14 1.55
N LYS A 176 -1.99 12.75 0.36
CA LYS A 176 -1.51 14.13 0.11
C LYS A 176 -0.04 14.37 0.54
N CYS A 177 0.79 13.33 0.56
CA CYS A 177 2.19 13.41 0.97
C CYS A 177 3.09 13.84 -0.20
N THR A 178 4.15 14.59 0.08
CA THR A 178 5.03 15.08 -1.01
C THR A 178 6.52 15.03 -0.67
N ARG A 179 7.37 15.02 -1.72
CA ARG A 179 8.84 15.00 -1.58
C ARG A 179 9.31 13.80 -0.77
N GLY A 180 8.79 12.62 -1.11
CA GLY A 180 9.00 11.38 -0.37
C GLY A 180 10.08 10.50 -0.97
N VAL A 181 10.75 9.73 -0.12
CA VAL A 181 11.63 8.64 -0.53
C VAL A 181 11.21 7.36 0.18
N ILE A 182 10.91 6.32 -0.59
CA ILE A 182 10.50 5.01 -0.09
C ILE A 182 11.46 3.99 -0.66
N ARG A 183 12.16 3.23 0.18
CA ARG A 183 13.10 2.23 -0.30
C ARG A 183 13.10 0.91 0.45
N ASN A 184 13.36 -0.17 -0.26
CA ASN A 184 13.59 -1.49 0.30
C ASN A 184 12.48 -1.92 1.28
N LEU A 185 11.23 -1.83 0.82
CA LEU A 185 10.11 -2.38 1.57
C LEU A 185 9.83 -3.81 1.11
N ALA A 186 9.59 -4.69 2.07
CA ALA A 186 9.18 -6.07 1.83
C ALA A 186 7.80 -6.33 2.44
N PHE A 187 6.97 -7.08 1.74
CA PHE A 187 5.60 -7.38 2.16
C PHE A 187 5.37 -8.89 2.26
N HIS A 188 4.57 -9.28 3.25
CA HIS A 188 4.03 -10.63 3.35
C HIS A 188 2.58 -10.56 3.84
N ALA A 189 1.66 -10.72 2.91
CA ALA A 189 0.24 -10.92 3.17
C ALA A 189 -0.35 -11.73 2.00
N THR A 190 -1.43 -12.47 2.22
CA THR A 190 -1.95 -13.39 1.19
C THR A 190 -3.47 -13.34 0.99
N GLN A 191 -4.16 -12.35 1.55
CA GLN A 191 -5.62 -12.21 1.62
C GLN A 191 -6.32 -13.29 2.44
N THR A 192 -5.70 -14.45 2.66
CA THR A 192 -6.26 -15.53 3.47
C THR A 192 -5.28 -15.91 4.57
N ARG A 193 -5.74 -15.93 5.81
CA ARG A 193 -4.93 -16.32 6.97
C ARG A 193 -5.65 -17.39 7.79
N LEU A 194 -4.92 -18.38 8.27
CA LEU A 194 -5.44 -19.30 9.29
C LEU A 194 -5.47 -18.58 10.64
N ILE A 195 -6.66 -18.41 11.20
CA ILE A 195 -6.90 -17.89 12.56
C ILE A 195 -7.70 -18.96 13.30
N ASP A 196 -7.17 -19.44 14.43
CA ASP A 196 -7.74 -20.57 15.19
C ASP A 196 -7.98 -21.83 14.34
N GLY A 197 -7.10 -22.07 13.35
CA GLY A 197 -7.21 -23.19 12.42
C GLY A 197 -8.27 -23.02 11.32
N VAL A 198 -8.96 -21.87 11.27
CA VAL A 198 -9.97 -21.56 10.25
C VAL A 198 -9.41 -20.59 9.22
N PRO A 199 -9.54 -20.86 7.90
CA PRO A 199 -9.20 -19.88 6.87
C PRO A 199 -10.10 -18.66 6.97
N GLN A 200 -9.50 -17.49 7.15
CA GLN A 200 -10.17 -16.21 7.25
C GLN A 200 -9.72 -15.27 6.12
N THR A 201 -10.68 -14.60 5.49
CA THR A 201 -10.41 -13.60 4.44
C THR A 201 -10.10 -12.25 5.08
N ILE A 202 -9.00 -11.64 4.66
CA ILE A 202 -8.55 -10.29 5.01
C ILE A 202 -8.42 -9.51 3.70
N LEU A 203 -9.41 -8.66 3.39
CA LEU A 203 -9.42 -7.89 2.15
C LEU A 203 -8.56 -6.62 2.23
N ASN A 204 -8.20 -6.07 1.07
CA ASN A 204 -7.40 -4.84 0.94
C ASN A 204 -6.04 -4.96 1.61
N GLN A 205 -5.36 -6.09 1.41
CA GLN A 205 -3.98 -6.26 1.86
C GLN A 205 -3.00 -5.82 0.78
N ASP A 206 -3.18 -4.59 0.32
CA ASP A 206 -2.28 -3.90 -0.60
C ASP A 206 -0.93 -3.64 0.09
N GLY A 207 0.15 -3.51 -0.69
CA GLY A 207 1.49 -3.21 -0.18
C GLY A 207 1.69 -1.72 0.11
N LEU A 208 1.89 -0.95 -0.94
CA LEU A 208 2.08 0.51 -0.87
C LEU A 208 0.97 1.24 -1.64
N ASP A 209 0.22 2.10 -0.94
CA ASP A 209 -0.77 3.00 -1.49
C ASP A 209 -0.28 4.46 -1.49
N LEU A 210 -0.13 5.03 -2.68
CA LEU A 210 -0.10 6.48 -2.86
C LEU A 210 -1.51 6.96 -3.18
N ARG A 211 -2.14 7.61 -2.22
CA ARG A 211 -3.50 8.13 -2.36
C ARG A 211 -3.52 9.54 -2.96
N ALA A 212 -4.71 10.01 -3.30
CA ALA A 212 -5.00 11.34 -3.81
C ALA A 212 -4.10 12.45 -3.19
N GLY A 213 -3.49 13.25 -4.07
CA GLY A 213 -2.65 14.39 -3.75
C GLY A 213 -1.16 14.10 -3.56
N CYS A 214 -0.75 12.83 -3.62
CA CYS A 214 0.66 12.46 -3.52
C CYS A 214 1.49 12.95 -4.71
N ARG A 215 2.64 13.58 -4.46
CA ARG A 215 3.50 14.08 -5.54
C ARG A 215 4.97 14.18 -5.20
N ASP A 216 5.82 14.14 -6.22
CA ASP A 216 7.28 14.26 -6.09
C ASP A 216 7.87 13.15 -5.20
N ILE A 217 7.58 11.89 -5.52
CA ILE A 217 7.97 10.73 -4.69
C ILE A 217 8.85 9.77 -5.50
N LEU A 218 9.95 9.34 -4.88
CA LEU A 218 10.78 8.23 -5.34
C LEU A 218 10.43 6.96 -4.56
N ILE A 219 10.08 5.91 -5.27
CA ILE A 219 9.96 4.54 -4.78
C ILE A 219 11.10 3.74 -5.42
N ASP A 220 11.94 3.13 -4.60
CA ASP A 220 13.05 2.30 -5.05
C ASP A 220 13.08 0.98 -4.29
N THR A 221 12.71 -0.09 -4.99
CA THR A 221 12.69 -1.46 -4.49
C THR A 221 11.52 -1.75 -3.54
N LEU A 222 10.49 -2.39 -4.10
CA LEU A 222 9.42 -3.07 -3.36
C LEU A 222 9.51 -4.56 -3.65
N THR A 223 9.41 -5.38 -2.61
CA THR A 223 9.53 -6.84 -2.75
C THR A 223 8.46 -7.61 -1.99
N GLY A 224 8.21 -8.86 -2.39
CA GLY A 224 7.44 -9.83 -1.61
C GLY A 224 6.06 -10.13 -2.17
N VAL A 225 5.13 -10.46 -1.29
CA VAL A 225 3.79 -10.95 -1.63
C VAL A 225 2.73 -10.19 -0.84
N THR A 226 1.68 -9.78 -1.54
CA THR A 226 0.53 -9.06 -0.96
C THR A 226 -0.77 -9.83 -1.17
N GLY A 227 -1.78 -9.53 -0.36
CA GLY A 227 -3.11 -10.13 -0.55
C GLY A 227 -3.93 -9.40 -1.61
N ASP A 228 -3.59 -8.16 -1.91
CA ASP A 228 -4.20 -7.34 -2.96
C ASP A 228 -3.08 -6.72 -3.83
N ASP A 229 -3.25 -5.51 -4.33
CA ASP A 229 -2.25 -4.81 -5.15
C ASP A 229 -0.90 -4.61 -4.41
N LEU A 230 0.25 -4.96 -5.02
CA LEU A 230 1.56 -4.74 -4.38
C LEU A 230 1.91 -3.25 -4.28
N LEU A 231 1.55 -2.48 -5.32
CA LEU A 231 1.67 -1.03 -5.36
C LEU A 231 0.43 -0.43 -6.03
N ALA A 232 -0.23 0.49 -5.36
CA ALA A 232 -1.38 1.22 -5.90
C ALA A 232 -1.15 2.74 -5.84
N LEU A 233 -1.32 3.41 -6.97
CA LEU A 233 -1.53 4.86 -7.02
C LEU A 233 -3.03 5.08 -7.22
N THR A 234 -3.70 5.63 -6.22
CA THR A 234 -5.16 5.71 -6.19
C THR A 234 -5.66 7.14 -5.94
N GLY A 235 -5.95 7.86 -7.03
CA GLY A 235 -6.59 9.17 -7.07
C GLY A 235 -8.11 9.06 -7.18
N ILE A 236 -8.78 8.68 -6.10
CA ILE A 236 -10.26 8.61 -6.05
C ILE A 236 -10.78 9.66 -5.08
N CYS A 237 -11.55 10.62 -5.61
CA CYS A 237 -12.33 11.56 -4.83
C CYS A 237 -13.66 11.81 -5.56
N LEU A 238 -14.65 10.95 -5.33
CA LEU A 238 -15.94 10.99 -6.04
C LEU A 238 -16.94 11.99 -5.45
N ARG A 239 -16.65 12.52 -4.26
CA ARG A 239 -17.44 13.52 -3.55
C ARG A 239 -16.58 14.20 -2.51
N ASP A 240 -17.05 15.34 -2.02
CA ASP A 240 -16.48 15.98 -0.84
C ASP A 240 -16.55 15.03 0.36
N SER A 241 -15.47 14.95 1.12
CA SER A 241 -15.36 14.14 2.32
C SER A 241 -14.60 14.90 3.41
N PRO A 242 -15.12 14.90 4.65
CA PRO A 242 -14.44 15.52 5.78
C PRO A 242 -13.23 14.70 6.22
N ALA A 243 -12.18 15.38 6.69
CA ALA A 243 -11.06 14.75 7.36
C ALA A 243 -11.45 14.25 8.77
N GLY A 244 -10.65 13.34 9.31
CA GLY A 244 -10.79 12.86 10.69
C GLY A 244 -12.04 12.02 10.99
N THR A 245 -12.75 11.56 9.95
CA THR A 245 -13.86 10.61 10.06
C THR A 245 -13.44 9.20 9.71
N LEU A 246 -14.19 8.19 10.13
CA LEU A 246 -13.86 6.76 9.90
C LEU A 246 -14.39 6.22 8.55
N ASP A 247 -15.16 7.01 7.81
CA ASP A 247 -15.89 6.54 6.62
C ASP A 247 -15.09 6.71 5.32
N HIS A 248 -13.99 7.47 5.37
CA HIS A 248 -13.17 7.88 4.24
C HIS A 248 -11.67 7.84 4.59
N GLY A 249 -10.81 8.24 3.65
CA GLY A 249 -9.40 8.50 3.97
C GLY A 249 -9.28 9.58 5.06
N VAL A 250 -8.24 9.49 5.90
CA VAL A 250 -8.14 10.31 7.12
C VAL A 250 -8.01 11.81 6.81
N SER A 251 -7.47 12.17 5.65
CA SER A 251 -7.25 13.55 5.20
C SER A 251 -8.46 14.19 4.53
N GLY A 252 -9.51 13.41 4.25
CA GLY A 252 -10.63 13.84 3.43
C GLY A 252 -10.21 14.31 2.04
N GLY A 253 -11.11 15.03 1.36
CA GLY A 253 -10.85 15.55 0.03
C GLY A 253 -12.03 16.31 -0.55
N ARG A 254 -11.73 17.23 -1.46
CA ARG A 254 -12.73 17.97 -2.26
C ARG A 254 -12.84 17.37 -3.66
N PHE A 255 -14.07 17.18 -4.12
CA PHE A 255 -14.37 16.67 -5.45
C PHE A 255 -13.75 17.57 -6.51
N ARG A 256 -13.07 16.96 -7.49
CA ARG A 256 -12.40 17.67 -8.62
C ARG A 256 -11.37 18.72 -8.21
N ASP A 257 -10.84 18.65 -7.00
CA ASP A 257 -9.75 19.52 -6.57
C ASP A 257 -8.42 19.02 -7.15
N PRO A 258 -7.71 19.80 -7.99
CA PRO A 258 -6.40 19.42 -8.55
C PRO A 258 -5.32 19.18 -7.47
N ALA A 259 -5.54 19.66 -6.23
CA ALA A 259 -4.68 19.29 -5.10
C ALA A 259 -4.69 17.77 -4.81
N ASN A 260 -5.69 17.04 -5.32
CA ASN A 260 -5.79 15.59 -5.23
C ASN A 260 -5.13 14.84 -6.40
N ASP A 261 -4.58 15.54 -7.39
CA ASP A 261 -3.83 14.92 -8.48
C ASP A 261 -2.60 14.19 -7.94
N ILE A 262 -2.25 13.08 -8.59
CA ILE A 262 -1.04 12.33 -8.31
C ILE A 262 -0.04 12.62 -9.42
N GLN A 263 1.15 13.10 -9.08
CA GLN A 263 2.10 13.50 -10.12
C GLN A 263 3.57 13.37 -9.72
N ASN A 264 4.44 13.23 -10.73
CA ASN A 264 5.89 13.21 -10.56
C ASN A 264 6.34 12.07 -9.62
N ILE A 265 5.98 10.85 -9.98
CA ILE A 265 6.33 9.65 -9.22
C ILE A 265 7.34 8.84 -10.01
N ILE A 266 8.43 8.46 -9.39
CA ILE A 266 9.42 7.54 -9.96
C ILE A 266 9.35 6.24 -9.17
N ILE A 267 9.09 5.14 -9.86
CA ILE A 267 9.03 3.79 -9.31
C ILE A 267 10.14 2.99 -9.97
N ARG A 268 11.01 2.41 -9.15
CA ARG A 268 12.07 1.49 -9.58
C ARG A 268 11.94 0.17 -8.85
N ASN A 269 12.14 -0.93 -9.58
CA ASN A 269 12.29 -2.28 -9.04
C ASN A 269 11.08 -2.76 -8.21
N VAL A 270 10.00 -3.18 -8.87
CA VAL A 270 8.90 -3.90 -8.20
C VAL A 270 9.09 -5.40 -8.43
N ILE A 271 9.33 -6.17 -7.37
CA ILE A 271 9.67 -7.61 -7.47
C ILE A 271 8.74 -8.43 -6.54
N GLY A 272 7.65 -8.94 -7.09
CA GLY A 272 6.61 -9.56 -6.26
C GLY A 272 5.41 -10.04 -7.05
N TYR A 273 4.33 -10.36 -6.36
CA TYR A 273 3.05 -10.76 -6.95
C TYR A 273 1.90 -10.59 -5.94
N SER A 274 0.66 -10.64 -6.40
CA SER A 274 -0.53 -10.68 -5.53
C SER A 274 -0.95 -12.14 -5.30
N ALA A 275 -0.95 -12.60 -4.05
CA ALA A 275 -1.29 -13.98 -3.73
C ALA A 275 -2.73 -14.36 -4.11
N ALA A 276 -3.64 -13.38 -4.12
CA ALA A 276 -5.03 -13.60 -4.50
C ALA A 276 -5.33 -13.29 -5.97
N GLY A 277 -4.29 -13.00 -6.77
CA GLY A 277 -4.39 -12.81 -8.20
C GLY A 277 -5.01 -11.48 -8.62
N HIS A 278 -4.85 -10.41 -7.82
CA HIS A 278 -5.25 -9.04 -8.20
C HIS A 278 -4.25 -8.43 -9.18
N HIS A 279 -3.72 -7.25 -8.90
CA HIS A 279 -2.69 -6.63 -9.72
C HIS A 279 -1.36 -6.57 -8.97
N ILE A 280 -0.24 -6.47 -9.69
CA ILE A 280 1.04 -6.16 -9.04
C ILE A 280 1.13 -4.65 -8.85
N VAL A 281 0.92 -3.89 -9.92
CA VAL A 281 0.85 -2.43 -9.88
C VAL A 281 -0.48 -1.95 -10.43
N ARG A 282 -1.13 -1.04 -9.71
CA ARG A 282 -2.36 -0.37 -10.16
C ARG A 282 -2.20 1.13 -10.17
N PHE A 283 -2.63 1.73 -11.28
CA PHE A 283 -2.79 3.17 -11.45
C PHE A 283 -4.28 3.45 -11.62
N LEU A 284 -4.90 4.10 -10.64
CA LEU A 284 -6.34 4.36 -10.63
C LEU A 284 -6.63 5.81 -10.22
N ASN A 285 -6.87 6.67 -11.20
CA ASN A 285 -7.47 8.00 -11.01
C ASN A 285 -8.88 8.01 -11.58
N THR A 286 -9.78 8.81 -11.00
CA THR A 286 -11.15 8.99 -11.49
C THR A 286 -11.68 10.39 -11.21
N ALA A 287 -12.90 10.67 -11.66
CA ALA A 287 -13.61 11.92 -11.39
C ALA A 287 -12.87 13.20 -11.85
N GLY A 288 -12.08 13.12 -12.92
CA GLY A 288 -11.34 14.26 -13.45
C GLY A 288 -10.02 14.55 -12.74
N LEU A 289 -9.59 13.68 -11.81
CA LEU A 289 -8.29 13.80 -11.17
C LEU A 289 -7.17 13.38 -12.11
N GLY A 290 -6.13 14.21 -12.18
CA GLY A 290 -4.93 13.95 -12.95
C GLY A 290 -4.04 12.88 -12.30
N MET A 291 -3.52 11.98 -13.13
CA MET A 291 -2.35 11.16 -12.82
C MET A 291 -1.30 11.36 -13.90
N ARG A 292 -0.19 12.03 -13.56
CA ARG A 292 0.74 12.56 -14.57
C ARG A 292 2.21 12.35 -14.22
N ASN A 293 3.05 12.25 -15.23
CA ASN A 293 4.52 12.19 -15.08
C ASN A 293 4.95 11.03 -14.16
N ILE A 294 4.54 9.82 -14.52
CA ILE A 294 4.83 8.60 -13.75
C ILE A 294 5.86 7.78 -14.51
N VAL A 295 6.98 7.48 -13.84
CA VAL A 295 7.98 6.54 -14.37
C VAL A 295 7.85 5.24 -13.59
N LEU A 296 7.66 4.13 -14.28
CA LEU A 296 7.82 2.78 -13.75
C LEU A 296 8.91 2.10 -14.55
N ASP A 297 10.03 1.81 -13.89
CA ASP A 297 11.19 1.17 -14.50
C ASP A 297 11.59 -0.07 -13.69
N GLY A 298 11.33 -1.25 -14.27
CA GLY A 298 11.62 -2.53 -13.64
C GLY A 298 10.44 -3.07 -12.84
N LEU A 299 9.77 -4.07 -13.43
CA LEU A 299 8.83 -4.95 -12.73
C LEU A 299 9.18 -6.41 -13.03
N ILE A 300 9.32 -7.22 -12.00
CA ILE A 300 9.51 -8.66 -12.11
C ILE A 300 8.39 -9.36 -11.33
N ASP A 301 7.49 -9.98 -12.08
CA ASP A 301 6.47 -10.87 -11.55
C ASP A 301 7.11 -12.18 -11.06
N THR A 302 7.02 -12.39 -9.75
CA THR A 302 7.59 -13.58 -9.09
C THR A 302 6.53 -14.61 -8.72
N SER A 303 5.33 -14.51 -9.29
CA SER A 303 4.25 -15.44 -9.00
C SER A 303 4.68 -16.91 -9.18
N PRO A 304 4.33 -17.79 -8.23
CA PRO A 304 4.48 -19.23 -8.38
C PRO A 304 3.50 -19.74 -9.45
N GLU A 305 3.73 -20.94 -9.97
CA GLU A 305 2.91 -21.54 -11.04
C GLU A 305 1.42 -21.69 -10.67
N THR A 306 1.10 -21.73 -9.36
CA THR A 306 -0.26 -21.87 -8.85
C THR A 306 -1.02 -20.55 -8.72
N VAL A 307 -0.37 -19.42 -8.94
CA VAL A 307 -0.97 -18.08 -8.83
C VAL A 307 -0.85 -17.38 -10.17
N THR A 308 -1.89 -16.65 -10.55
CA THR A 308 -1.85 -15.84 -11.76
C THR A 308 -2.55 -14.53 -11.48
N ASP A 309 -1.78 -13.46 -11.46
CA ASP A 309 -2.30 -12.11 -11.34
C ASP A 309 -3.20 -11.75 -12.52
N HIS A 310 -4.25 -10.98 -12.26
CA HIS A 310 -5.10 -10.44 -13.30
C HIS A 310 -4.33 -9.49 -14.21
N ALA A 311 -3.47 -8.64 -13.64
CA ALA A 311 -2.55 -7.82 -14.42
C ALA A 311 -1.24 -7.56 -13.66
N ALA A 312 -0.10 -7.54 -14.35
CA ALA A 312 1.11 -7.01 -13.72
C ALA A 312 1.00 -5.48 -13.56
N ILE A 313 0.47 -4.78 -14.57
CA ILE A 313 0.19 -3.35 -14.49
C ILE A 313 -1.24 -3.10 -14.96
N ARG A 314 -2.09 -2.52 -14.12
CA ARG A 314 -3.43 -2.03 -14.49
C ARG A 314 -3.44 -0.50 -14.53
N ILE A 315 -3.91 0.07 -15.63
CA ILE A 315 -4.07 1.51 -15.83
C ILE A 315 -5.55 1.84 -15.99
N GLY A 316 -6.10 2.58 -15.04
CA GLY A 316 -7.50 2.97 -14.96
C GLY A 316 -8.46 1.81 -14.72
N ASP A 317 -9.76 2.11 -14.81
CA ASP A 317 -10.82 1.12 -14.62
C ASP A 317 -12.09 1.46 -15.40
N THR A 318 -12.91 0.45 -15.72
CA THR A 318 -14.21 0.62 -16.38
C THR A 318 -15.38 0.60 -15.41
N GLN A 319 -15.16 0.13 -14.18
CA GLN A 319 -16.23 -0.07 -13.19
C GLN A 319 -16.82 1.28 -12.70
N PRO A 320 -18.14 1.50 -12.84
CA PRO A 320 -18.79 2.74 -12.39
C PRO A 320 -18.65 3.00 -10.89
N ALA A 321 -18.55 1.96 -10.05
CA ALA A 321 -18.36 2.10 -8.61
C ALA A 321 -17.07 2.84 -8.21
N TRP A 322 -16.07 2.86 -9.10
CA TRP A 322 -14.82 3.59 -8.88
C TRP A 322 -14.77 4.90 -9.65
N GLY A 323 -15.74 5.18 -10.53
CA GLY A 323 -15.79 6.37 -11.39
C GLY A 323 -15.77 6.09 -12.89
N GLY A 324 -15.60 4.82 -13.29
CA GLY A 324 -15.58 4.40 -14.70
C GLY A 324 -14.36 4.89 -15.47
N VAL A 325 -14.44 4.78 -16.80
CA VAL A 325 -13.36 5.18 -17.71
C VAL A 325 -13.12 6.68 -17.61
N THR A 326 -11.89 7.06 -17.28
CA THR A 326 -11.47 8.46 -17.25
C THR A 326 -11.40 9.08 -18.64
N PRO A 327 -11.71 10.38 -18.79
CA PRO A 327 -11.40 11.13 -20.01
C PRO A 327 -9.93 11.00 -20.44
N LEU A 328 -9.68 11.10 -21.75
CA LEU A 328 -8.32 11.27 -22.27
C LEU A 328 -7.68 12.54 -21.68
N GLY A 329 -6.38 12.46 -21.40
CA GLY A 329 -5.65 13.55 -20.79
C GLY A 329 -5.56 13.46 -19.27
N ASP A 330 -6.51 12.82 -18.57
CA ASP A 330 -6.45 12.69 -17.11
C ASP A 330 -5.30 11.78 -16.67
N THR A 331 -5.01 10.73 -17.45
CA THR A 331 -3.90 9.81 -17.23
C THR A 331 -2.89 9.97 -18.36
N SER A 332 -1.73 10.57 -18.09
CA SER A 332 -0.79 10.95 -19.15
C SER A 332 0.66 11.09 -18.71
N GLY A 333 1.61 11.10 -19.66
CA GLY A 333 3.03 11.30 -19.36
C GLY A 333 3.65 10.12 -18.61
N PHE A 334 3.19 8.90 -18.89
CA PHE A 334 3.74 7.70 -18.27
C PHE A 334 4.95 7.20 -19.08
N GLN A 335 5.95 6.67 -18.37
CA GLN A 335 7.02 5.88 -18.95
C GLN A 335 7.08 4.54 -18.22
N ILE A 336 6.55 3.50 -18.86
CA ILE A 336 6.53 2.14 -18.34
C ILE A 336 7.59 1.33 -19.09
N ARG A 337 8.60 0.86 -18.37
CA ARG A 337 9.76 0.18 -18.94
C ARG A 337 10.15 -1.08 -18.17
N ASN A 338 10.72 -2.03 -18.89
CA ASN A 338 11.40 -3.22 -18.33
C ASN A 338 10.48 -4.08 -17.45
N VAL A 339 9.42 -4.62 -18.06
CA VAL A 339 8.39 -5.41 -17.38
C VAL A 339 8.53 -6.88 -17.77
N PHE A 340 8.75 -7.76 -16.78
CA PHE A 340 8.69 -9.20 -16.90
C PHE A 340 7.48 -9.71 -16.13
N SER A 341 6.47 -10.21 -16.84
CA SER A 341 5.19 -10.60 -16.26
C SER A 341 4.89 -12.09 -16.46
N LYS A 342 4.06 -12.66 -15.60
CA LYS A 342 3.37 -13.95 -15.76
C LYS A 342 1.85 -13.79 -15.59
N ALA A 343 1.35 -12.56 -15.57
CA ALA A 343 -0.06 -12.25 -15.38
C ALA A 343 -0.90 -12.55 -16.63
N ARG A 344 -2.23 -12.57 -16.47
CA ARG A 344 -3.17 -12.67 -17.61
C ARG A 344 -3.01 -11.50 -18.57
N SER A 345 -2.69 -10.31 -18.06
CA SER A 345 -2.30 -9.16 -18.85
C SER A 345 -1.03 -8.55 -18.27
N ALA A 346 0.06 -8.46 -19.04
CA ALA A 346 1.24 -7.77 -18.51
C ALA A 346 0.94 -6.29 -18.30
N ILE A 347 0.38 -5.63 -19.33
CA ILE A 347 -0.23 -4.30 -19.22
C ILE A 347 -1.72 -4.41 -19.57
N LEU A 348 -2.58 -3.93 -18.67
CA LEU A 348 -4.02 -3.81 -18.90
C LEU A 348 -4.44 -2.35 -18.80
N VAL A 349 -4.93 -1.79 -19.90
CA VAL A 349 -5.52 -0.45 -19.96
C VAL A 349 -7.03 -0.58 -19.85
N GLY A 350 -7.56 -0.30 -18.66
CA GLY A 350 -8.99 -0.30 -18.33
C GLY A 350 -9.60 1.09 -18.24
N GLY A 351 -8.78 2.14 -18.24
CA GLY A 351 -9.21 3.54 -18.35
C GLY A 351 -8.65 4.20 -19.61
N SER A 352 -8.29 5.48 -19.51
CA SER A 352 -7.55 6.18 -20.55
C SER A 352 -6.05 6.22 -20.30
N LEU A 353 -5.26 6.35 -21.37
CA LEU A 353 -3.84 6.69 -21.31
C LEU A 353 -3.46 7.51 -22.55
N CYS A 354 -2.75 8.62 -22.35
CA CYS A 354 -2.17 9.36 -23.48
C CYS A 354 -0.78 9.91 -23.23
N ASP A 355 -0.11 10.34 -24.31
CA ASP A 355 1.18 11.03 -24.28
C ASP A 355 2.23 10.26 -23.46
N SER A 356 2.37 8.96 -23.73
CA SER A 356 3.08 8.02 -22.86
C SER A 356 3.97 7.06 -23.65
N VAL A 357 4.80 6.30 -22.94
CA VAL A 357 5.68 5.28 -23.52
C VAL A 357 5.51 3.97 -22.77
N ILE A 358 5.37 2.88 -23.53
CA ILE A 358 5.42 1.49 -23.03
C ILE A 358 6.52 0.78 -23.82
N ASP A 359 7.61 0.38 -23.14
CA ASP A 359 8.77 -0.21 -23.78
C ASP A 359 9.33 -1.40 -22.99
N GLY A 360 9.74 -2.46 -23.69
CA GLY A 360 10.40 -3.62 -23.07
C GLY A 360 9.48 -4.39 -22.12
N VAL A 361 8.33 -4.84 -22.64
CA VAL A 361 7.36 -5.67 -21.91
C VAL A 361 7.43 -7.10 -22.42
N PHE A 362 7.65 -8.05 -21.52
CA PHE A 362 7.64 -9.47 -21.81
C PHE A 362 6.63 -10.19 -20.92
N ASN A 363 5.63 -10.82 -21.52
CA ASN A 363 4.71 -11.70 -20.80
C ASN A 363 5.10 -13.17 -21.00
N ALA A 364 5.50 -13.82 -19.92
CA ALA A 364 5.87 -15.24 -19.87
C ALA A 364 4.66 -16.17 -19.74
N ASN A 365 3.45 -15.64 -19.53
CA ASN A 365 2.24 -16.45 -19.47
C ASN A 365 1.78 -16.86 -20.88
N PRO A 366 1.73 -18.16 -21.21
CA PRO A 366 1.33 -18.64 -22.55
C PRO A 366 -0.13 -18.34 -22.90
N GLU A 367 -0.99 -18.15 -21.89
CA GLU A 367 -2.40 -17.79 -22.05
C GLU A 367 -2.65 -16.29 -21.80
N GLY A 368 -1.62 -15.53 -21.47
CA GLY A 368 -1.70 -14.11 -21.21
C GLY A 368 -1.57 -13.25 -22.48
N VAL A 369 -1.70 -11.94 -22.29
CA VAL A 369 -1.51 -10.92 -23.33
C VAL A 369 -0.58 -9.84 -22.80
N ALA A 370 0.40 -9.40 -23.58
CA ALA A 370 1.38 -8.43 -23.14
C ALA A 370 0.78 -7.01 -23.02
N LEU A 371 -0.12 -6.63 -23.93
CA LEU A 371 -0.84 -5.35 -23.88
C LEU A 371 -2.33 -5.56 -24.20
N ASN A 372 -3.20 -5.28 -23.24
CA ASN A 372 -4.64 -5.47 -23.34
C ASN A 372 -5.39 -4.14 -23.15
N LEU A 373 -6.02 -3.65 -24.21
CA LEU A 373 -6.77 -2.38 -24.23
C LEU A 373 -8.28 -2.65 -24.01
N VAL A 374 -8.67 -2.91 -22.76
CA VAL A 374 -10.04 -3.30 -22.40
C VAL A 374 -11.04 -2.15 -22.54
N SER A 375 -10.59 -0.91 -22.31
CA SER A 375 -11.44 0.28 -22.48
C SER A 375 -11.71 0.64 -23.95
N GLY A 376 -10.91 0.15 -24.89
CA GLY A 376 -11.00 0.50 -26.31
C GLY A 376 -9.81 1.34 -26.79
N ALA A 377 -9.46 1.22 -28.07
CA ALA A 377 -8.32 1.90 -28.68
C ALA A 377 -8.48 3.43 -28.70
N GLU A 378 -9.73 3.92 -28.71
CA GLU A 378 -10.05 5.34 -28.63
C GLU A 378 -9.58 5.99 -27.33
N TYR A 379 -9.40 5.24 -26.25
CA TYR A 379 -8.90 5.70 -24.95
C TYR A 379 -7.39 5.56 -24.79
N PHE A 380 -6.68 5.15 -25.85
CA PHE A 380 -5.24 4.94 -25.87
C PHE A 380 -4.61 5.74 -27.02
N GLN A 381 -4.15 6.97 -26.74
CA GLN A 381 -3.76 7.92 -27.79
C GLN A 381 -2.35 8.48 -27.58
N GLN A 382 -1.57 8.61 -28.65
CA GLN A 382 -0.19 9.13 -28.57
C GLN A 382 0.66 8.36 -27.55
N VAL A 383 0.54 7.03 -27.57
CA VAL A 383 1.35 6.14 -26.74
C VAL A 383 2.33 5.40 -27.64
N ASP A 384 3.62 5.63 -27.44
CA ASP A 384 4.67 4.91 -28.14
C ASP A 384 4.83 3.52 -27.50
N VAL A 385 4.60 2.48 -28.30
CA VAL A 385 4.68 1.08 -27.86
C VAL A 385 5.82 0.38 -28.61
N ALA A 386 6.83 -0.08 -27.87
CA ALA A 386 7.99 -0.76 -28.43
C ALA A 386 8.38 -2.00 -27.61
N HIS A 387 8.99 -2.99 -28.26
CA HIS A 387 9.50 -4.21 -27.63
C HIS A 387 8.52 -4.92 -26.67
N VAL A 388 7.23 -4.92 -27.01
CA VAL A 388 6.17 -5.64 -26.29
C VAL A 388 6.01 -7.03 -26.90
N ARG A 389 6.15 -8.09 -26.11
CA ARG A 389 6.19 -9.48 -26.57
C ARG A 389 5.47 -10.44 -25.62
N ASP A 390 4.72 -11.35 -26.21
CA ASP A 390 4.23 -12.57 -25.55
C ASP A 390 5.22 -13.72 -25.79
N VAL A 391 5.30 -14.66 -24.84
CA VAL A 391 5.96 -15.94 -25.11
C VAL A 391 5.22 -16.68 -26.22
N ALA A 392 5.97 -17.19 -27.19
CA ALA A 392 5.41 -18.03 -28.25
C ALA A 392 4.72 -19.26 -27.62
N ARG A 393 3.42 -19.41 -27.85
CA ARG A 393 2.69 -20.64 -27.51
C ARG A 393 3.40 -21.82 -28.17
N LYS A 394 3.80 -22.83 -27.40
CA LYS A 394 4.30 -24.08 -27.98
C LYS A 394 3.19 -24.64 -28.89
N PRO A 395 3.44 -24.84 -30.20
CA PRO A 395 2.46 -25.51 -31.05
C PRO A 395 2.33 -26.97 -30.56
N GLY A 396 1.15 -27.41 -30.14
CA GLY A 396 0.87 -28.85 -29.99
C GLY A 396 0.26 -29.37 -28.69
N ALA A 397 -0.75 -28.69 -28.11
CA ALA A 397 -1.76 -29.39 -27.32
C ALA A 397 -3.05 -29.41 -28.15
N ALA A 398 -3.12 -30.35 -29.11
CA ALA A 398 -4.33 -30.61 -29.85
C ALA A 398 -5.44 -31.00 -28.87
N GLU A 399 -6.62 -30.41 -29.03
CA GLU A 399 -7.85 -30.88 -28.41
C GLU A 399 -8.00 -32.37 -28.69
N VAL A 400 -7.91 -33.20 -27.66
CA VAL A 400 -8.42 -34.56 -27.73
C VAL A 400 -9.93 -34.45 -27.79
N ALA A 401 -10.46 -34.43 -29.01
CA ALA A 401 -11.88 -34.55 -29.27
C ALA A 401 -12.35 -35.87 -28.63
N HIS A 402 -13.06 -35.78 -27.52
CA HIS A 402 -13.83 -36.90 -27.00
C HIS A 402 -15.02 -37.11 -27.94
N THR A 403 -14.83 -37.95 -28.96
CA THR A 403 -15.92 -38.63 -29.64
C THR A 403 -16.61 -39.53 -28.62
N LYS A 404 -17.82 -39.14 -28.23
CA LYS A 404 -18.77 -40.01 -27.52
C LYS A 404 -19.18 -41.15 -28.46
N ALA A 405 -19.09 -42.38 -27.97
CA ALA A 405 -19.91 -43.50 -28.39
C ALA A 405 -20.87 -43.83 -27.24
#